data_AF-A0A2C4Q0X2-F1
#
_entry.id   AF-A0A2C4Q0X2-F1
#
_cell.length_a   1.000
_cell.length_b   1.000
_cell.length_c   1.000
_cell.angle_alpha   90.00
_cell.angle_beta   90.00
_cell.angle_gamma   90.00
#
_symmetry.space_group_name_H-M   'P 1'
#
loop_
_entity.id
_entity.type
_entity.pdbx_description
1 polymer ?
#
loop_
_entity_poly.entity_id
_entity_poly.type
_entity_poly.pdbx_seq_one_letter_code
_entity_poly.pdbx_strand_id
1 'polypeptide(L)' 'LSEYKAIGMIQDHLFLLYQAIQRNTQEITKVLIRLFTLLQKNGRKSHRYEKKTVFDIVGVVYEYSWCRKQKKAA' A
#
# COMPACT_ATOMS: atom_id res chain seq x y z
N LEU A 1 -2.75 42.61 -15.40
CA LEU A 1 -2.97 41.59 -14.34
C LEU A 1 -1.58 41.18 -13.87
N SER A 2 -1.23 41.34 -12.58
CA SER A 2 0.16 41.18 -12.11
C SER A 2 0.64 39.73 -12.23
N GLU A 3 1.93 39.56 -12.53
CA GLU A 3 2.60 38.25 -12.64
C GLU A 3 2.33 37.36 -11.42
N TYR A 4 2.29 37.96 -10.23
CA TYR A 4 1.94 37.29 -8.98
C TYR A 4 0.55 36.62 -8.99
N LYS A 5 -0.45 37.23 -9.66
CA LYS A 5 -1.78 36.62 -9.78
C LYS A 5 -1.76 35.40 -10.70
N ALA A 6 -0.94 35.43 -11.76
CA ALA A 6 -0.75 34.27 -12.63
C ALA A 6 -0.02 33.13 -11.90
N ILE A 7 1.00 33.44 -11.09
CA ILE A 7 1.72 32.46 -10.28
C ILE A 7 0.78 31.77 -9.28
N GLY A 8 -0.06 32.53 -8.57
CA GLY A 8 -1.05 31.97 -7.64
C GLY A 8 -2.03 31.02 -8.34
N MET A 9 -2.53 31.41 -9.52
CA MET A 9 -3.42 30.56 -10.32
C MET A 9 -2.74 29.24 -10.72
N ILE A 10 -1.46 29.26 -11.10
CA ILE A 10 -0.72 28.04 -11.45
C ILE A 10 -0.55 27.13 -10.22
N GLN A 11 -0.23 27.71 -9.06
CA GLN A 11 -0.07 26.94 -7.82
C GLN A 11 -1.37 26.23 -7.41
N ASP A 12 -2.52 26.92 -7.48
CA ASP A 12 -3.82 26.34 -7.13
C ASP A 12 -4.16 25.14 -8.02
N HIS A 13 -3.93 25.26 -9.34
CA HIS A 13 -4.23 24.18 -10.28
C HIS A 13 -3.29 22.97 -10.09
N LEU A 14 -2.00 23.20 -9.81
CA LEU A 14 -1.06 22.13 -9.50
C LEU A 14 -1.44 21.41 -8.19
N PHE A 15 -1.90 22.14 -7.19
CA PHE A 15 -2.36 21.56 -5.93
C PHE A 15 -3.60 20.68 -6.13
N LEU A 16 -4.59 21.14 -6.90
CA LEU A 16 -5.78 20.35 -7.24
C LEU A 16 -5.42 19.08 -8.02
N LEU A 17 -4.47 19.18 -8.96
CA LEU A 17 -3.97 18.02 -9.71
C LEU A 17 -3.30 17.00 -8.79
N TYR A 18 -2.44 17.45 -7.87
CA TYR A 18 -1.81 16.60 -6.88
C TYR A 18 -2.83 15.90 -5.99
N GLN A 19 -3.83 16.63 -5.50
CA GLN A 19 -4.90 16.07 -4.67
C GLN A 19 -5.73 15.02 -5.43
N ALA A 20 -6.02 15.24 -6.71
CA ALA A 20 -6.73 14.27 -7.54
C ALA A 20 -5.92 12.98 -7.73
N ILE A 21 -4.62 13.09 -8.02
CA ILE A 21 -3.72 11.93 -8.14
C ILE A 21 -3.63 11.17 -6.81
N GLN A 22 -3.47 11.90 -5.69
CA GLN A 22 -3.40 11.28 -4.37
C GLN A 22 -4.69 10.55 -4.01
N ARG A 23 -5.86 11.14 -4.29
CA ARG A 23 -7.16 10.54 -3.93
C ARG A 23 -7.36 9.18 -4.60
N ASN A 24 -7.04 9.06 -5.89
CA ASN A 24 -7.09 7.78 -6.58
C ASN A 24 -6.07 6.79 -6.01
N THR A 25 -4.85 7.26 -5.74
CA THR A 25 -3.79 6.44 -5.16
C THR A 25 -4.18 5.91 -3.77
N GLN A 26 -4.87 6.71 -2.95
CA GLN A 26 -5.35 6.31 -1.63
C GLN A 26 -6.41 5.22 -1.71
N GLU A 27 -7.36 5.31 -2.62
CA GLU A 27 -8.38 4.27 -2.80
C GLU A 27 -7.77 2.96 -3.29
N ILE A 28 -6.84 3.01 -4.24
CA ILE A 28 -6.09 1.83 -4.69
C ILE A 28 -5.29 1.23 -3.52
N THR A 29 -4.62 2.07 -2.73
CA THR A 29 -3.85 1.63 -1.56
C THR A 29 -4.74 0.94 -0.52
N LYS A 30 -5.94 1.45 -0.25
CA LYS A 30 -6.91 0.82 0.65
C LYS A 30 -7.31 -0.58 0.16
N VAL A 31 -7.58 -0.72 -1.14
CA VAL A 31 -7.93 -2.02 -1.76
C VAL A 31 -6.78 -3.00 -1.60
N LEU A 32 -5.54 -2.58 -1.89
CA LEU A 32 -4.34 -3.42 -1.75
C LEU A 32 -4.09 -3.85 -0.30
N ILE A 33 -4.23 -2.94 0.67
CA ILE A 33 -4.09 -3.27 2.10
C ILE A 33 -5.16 -4.29 2.54
N ARG A 34 -6.41 -4.11 2.08
CA ARG A 34 -7.50 -5.02 2.41
C ARG A 34 -7.27 -6.40 1.79
N LEU A 35 -6.85 -6.46 0.53
CA LEU A 35 -6.46 -7.70 -0.15
C LEU A 35 -5.32 -8.40 0.59
N PHE A 36 -4.26 -7.66 0.93
CA PHE A 36 -3.13 -8.19 1.70
C PHE A 36 -3.57 -8.78 3.04
N THR A 37 -4.44 -8.08 3.78
CA THR A 37 -4.95 -8.53 5.07
C THR A 37 -5.78 -9.81 4.95
N LEU A 38 -6.63 -9.91 3.93
CA LEU A 38 -7.43 -11.10 3.64
C LEU A 38 -6.55 -12.29 3.24
N LEU A 39 -5.61 -12.05 2.34
CA LEU A 39 -4.63 -13.05 1.93
C LEU A 39 -3.82 -13.51 3.14
N GLN A 40 -3.36 -12.63 4.03
CA GLN A 40 -2.59 -13.00 5.21
C GLN A 40 -3.40 -13.90 6.16
N LYS A 41 -4.68 -13.59 6.38
CA LYS A 41 -5.59 -14.43 7.19
C LYS A 41 -5.79 -15.80 6.54
N ASN A 42 -5.97 -15.85 5.22
CA ASN A 42 -6.15 -17.09 4.47
C ASN A 42 -4.84 -17.89 4.38
N GLY A 43 -3.69 -17.22 4.31
CA GLY A 43 -2.36 -17.82 4.35
C GLY A 43 -2.13 -18.62 5.62
N ARG A 44 -2.45 -18.03 6.78
CA ARG A 44 -2.39 -18.74 8.07
C ARG A 44 -3.31 -19.97 8.12
N LYS A 45 -4.52 -19.86 7.55
CA LYS A 45 -5.46 -21.00 7.47
C LYS A 45 -4.93 -22.08 6.53
N SER A 46 -4.45 -21.71 5.36
CA SER A 46 -3.90 -22.63 4.37
C SER A 46 -2.69 -23.38 4.92
N HIS A 47 -1.79 -22.68 5.59
CA HIS A 47 -0.65 -23.29 6.28
C HIS A 47 -1.09 -24.30 7.36
N ARG A 48 -2.13 -23.99 8.14
CA ARG A 48 -2.72 -24.93 9.11
C ARG A 48 -3.20 -26.23 8.46
N TYR A 49 -3.67 -26.18 7.21
CA TYR A 49 -4.15 -27.34 6.47
C TYR A 49 -3.11 -27.85 5.45
N GLU A 50 -1.83 -27.51 5.61
CA GLU A 50 -0.71 -27.91 4.74
C GLU A 50 -0.90 -27.57 3.25
N LYS A 51 -1.71 -26.55 2.95
CA LYS A 51 -1.92 -26.05 1.60
C LYS A 51 -0.96 -24.89 1.31
N LYS A 52 -0.29 -24.95 0.16
CA LYS A 52 0.53 -23.83 -0.36
C LYS A 52 -0.36 -22.66 -0.77
N THR A 53 0.07 -21.45 -0.44
CA THR A 53 -0.60 -20.20 -0.82
C THR A 53 0.14 -19.46 -1.91
N VAL A 54 -0.54 -18.49 -2.52
CA VAL A 54 0.09 -17.50 -3.40
C VAL A 54 1.33 -16.87 -2.75
N PHE A 55 1.38 -16.70 -1.43
CA PHE A 55 2.59 -16.19 -0.79
C PHE A 55 3.76 -17.18 -0.74
N ASP A 56 3.48 -18.49 -0.73
CA ASP A 56 4.50 -19.53 -0.82
C ASP A 56 5.00 -19.67 -2.27
N ILE A 57 4.14 -19.37 -3.26
CA ILE A 57 4.49 -19.32 -4.68
C ILE A 57 5.33 -18.07 -5.01
N VAL A 58 4.99 -16.92 -4.42
CA VAL A 58 5.64 -15.62 -4.70
C VAL A 58 6.77 -15.31 -3.69
N GLY A 59 7.04 -16.17 -2.71
CA GLY A 59 8.15 -16.02 -1.75
C GLY A 59 7.99 -14.93 -0.67
N VAL A 60 6.92 -14.14 -0.70
CA VAL A 60 6.72 -12.93 0.14
C VAL A 60 6.55 -13.24 1.65
N VAL A 61 6.05 -14.43 2.01
CA VAL A 61 5.79 -14.78 3.42
C VAL A 61 7.09 -14.92 4.25
N TYR A 62 8.22 -15.26 3.63
CA TYR A 62 9.48 -15.44 4.35
C TYR A 62 10.08 -14.10 4.82
N GLU A 63 10.13 -13.08 3.96
CA GLU A 63 10.69 -11.77 4.31
C GLU A 63 9.85 -11.03 5.37
N TYR A 64 8.52 -11.07 5.26
CA TYR A 64 7.64 -10.35 6.19
C TYR A 64 7.66 -10.95 7.60
N SER A 65 7.74 -12.28 7.74
CA SER A 65 7.82 -12.95 9.04
C SER A 65 9.21 -12.80 9.69
N TRP A 66 10.27 -12.80 8.89
CA TRP A 66 11.64 -12.54 9.33
C TRP A 66 11.83 -11.11 9.85
N CYS A 67 11.37 -10.11 9.08
CA CYS A 67 11.44 -8.69 9.48
C CYS A 67 10.69 -8.41 10.79
N ARG A 68 9.56 -9.10 11.01
CA ARG A 68 8.79 -8.99 12.26
C ARG A 68 9.48 -9.64 13.45
N LYS A 69 10.30 -10.68 13.25
CA LYS A 69 11.11 -11.29 14.32
C LYS A 69 12.26 -10.39 14.74
N GLN A 70 12.94 -9.73 13.79
CA GLN A 70 14.03 -8.80 14.10
C GLN A 70 13.56 -7.61 14.97
N LYS A 71 12.39 -7.03 14.69
CA LYS A 71 11.81 -5.95 15.50
C LYS A 71 11.37 -6.33 16.92
N LYS A 72 11.31 -7.62 17.25
CA LYS A 72 11.00 -8.10 18.61
C LYS A 72 12.23 -8.49 19.41
N ALA A 73 13.39 -8.59 18.76
CA ALA A 73 14.66 -8.96 19.36
C ALA A 73 15.57 -7.74 19.62
N ALA A 74 15.17 -6.55 19.15
CA ALA A 74 15.76 -5.26 19.49
C ALA A 74 14.84 -4.53 20.49
#